data_AF-A0A535Q6I8-F1
#
_entry.id   AF-A0A535Q6I8-F1
#
_cell.length_a   1.000
_cell.length_b   1.000
_cell.length_c   1.000
_cell.angle_alpha   90.00
_cell.angle_beta   90.00
_cell.angle_gamma   90.00
#
_symmetry.space_group_name_H-M   'P 1'
#
loop_
_entity.id
_entity.type
_entity.pdbx_description
1 polymer ?
#
loop_
_entity_poly.entity_id
_entity_poly.type
_entity_poly.pdbx_seq_one_letter_code
_entity_poly.pdbx_strand_id
1 'polypeptide(L)'
;MTFGAIAATVLAALATAQAPVGATGNSTTGQSLCIGHHPQEYVWYTSSCTGHDEPEIDPLSNKAGSAQDLTWTVVLPTDSTTIPMSQTGPGQVDAVGPTFWIGGTVTDPNSLFGQAFLELQFYPNSITTGCTAGGGFNLTYSRDAYTACSPVWEVSQHGHSESAAFNAMLTDSAGGGPLVMHAGDTITDHQYVTPAKDGMHITVTDLTTRHSGTIVLNSKIDGPLMPAFSVQKLGNALGWGLVNDAPNSLVWEIGHTGNYTTPAGQFCLPGSATKPPCYSYDVPTWLTFQPLQIKGVTFGDGSSAKSWAAVSDFGGKAEVNQYCGTANYGTPFCSYPWYAFNGTDNAFTYGGDYPGTTKDFGQADEFQQQENCASPADGSPQYCSTVLR
;
A
#
# COMPACT_ATOMS: atom_id res chain seq x y z
N MET A 1 -22.90 -41.32 64.10
CA MET A 1 -22.58 -39.93 63.73
C MET A 1 -21.08 -39.80 63.59
N THR A 2 -20.57 -39.95 62.37
CA THR A 2 -19.22 -39.53 61.96
C THR A 2 -19.22 -39.59 60.44
N PHE A 3 -19.02 -38.44 59.82
CA PHE A 3 -19.09 -38.21 58.39
C PHE A 3 -17.81 -38.71 57.69
N GLY A 4 -17.98 -39.39 56.56
CA GLY A 4 -16.90 -39.65 55.60
C GLY A 4 -16.63 -38.39 54.78
N ALA A 5 -15.38 -37.96 54.73
CA ALA A 5 -14.92 -36.90 53.85
C ALA A 5 -14.51 -37.50 52.50
N ILE A 6 -15.25 -37.16 51.45
CA ILE A 6 -14.82 -37.33 50.05
C ILE A 6 -14.11 -36.03 49.66
N ALA A 7 -12.83 -36.13 49.31
CA ALA A 7 -12.05 -35.03 48.80
C ALA A 7 -12.52 -34.68 47.39
N ALA A 8 -13.03 -33.46 47.20
CA ALA A 8 -13.28 -32.88 45.89
C ALA A 8 -12.01 -32.13 45.44
N THR A 9 -11.32 -32.66 44.44
CA THR A 9 -10.19 -31.99 43.78
C THR A 9 -10.77 -30.91 42.87
N VAL A 10 -10.64 -29.64 43.26
CA VAL A 10 -10.92 -28.48 42.40
C VAL A 10 -9.70 -28.28 41.50
N LEU A 11 -9.80 -28.62 40.21
CA LEU A 11 -8.87 -28.10 39.21
C LEU A 11 -9.20 -26.63 38.98
N ALA A 12 -8.39 -25.74 39.56
CA ALA A 12 -8.36 -24.35 39.17
C ALA A 12 -7.70 -24.26 37.79
N ALA A 13 -8.48 -23.93 36.76
CA ALA A 13 -7.95 -23.52 35.47
C ALA A 13 -7.25 -22.17 35.66
N LEU A 14 -5.91 -22.20 35.71
CA LEU A 14 -5.08 -21.01 35.57
C LEU A 14 -5.25 -20.50 34.15
N ALA A 15 -6.17 -19.56 33.95
CA ALA A 15 -6.14 -18.69 32.79
C ALA A 15 -4.85 -17.86 32.90
N THR A 16 -3.79 -18.31 32.21
CA THR A 16 -2.61 -17.49 31.98
C THR A 16 -3.07 -16.32 31.13
N ALA A 17 -3.33 -15.17 31.78
CA ALA A 17 -3.38 -13.90 31.10
C ALA A 17 -2.05 -13.75 30.36
N GLN A 18 -2.07 -13.95 29.05
CA GLN A 18 -0.93 -13.60 28.21
C GLN A 18 -0.75 -12.10 28.39
N ALA A 19 0.38 -11.71 28.97
CA ALA A 19 0.82 -10.33 28.93
C ALA A 19 0.83 -9.88 27.47
N PRO A 20 0.46 -8.63 27.16
CA PRO A 20 0.62 -8.12 25.81
C PRO A 20 2.08 -8.30 25.43
N VAL A 21 2.33 -9.21 24.48
CA VAL A 21 3.64 -9.33 23.85
C VAL A 21 3.75 -8.08 23.02
N GLY A 22 4.37 -7.04 23.59
CA GLY A 22 4.85 -5.93 22.79
C GLY A 22 5.74 -6.53 21.71
N ALA A 23 5.48 -6.23 20.46
CA ALA A 23 6.48 -6.41 19.44
C ALA A 23 7.65 -5.50 19.84
N THR A 24 8.65 -6.06 20.52
CA THR A 24 9.98 -5.46 20.51
C THR A 24 10.56 -5.76 19.14
N GLY A 25 10.12 -5.00 18.14
CA GLY A 25 11.02 -4.55 17.10
C GLY A 25 12.04 -3.63 17.76
N ASN A 26 12.90 -4.18 18.63
CA ASN A 26 14.11 -3.50 19.00
C ASN A 26 14.95 -3.59 17.73
N SER A 27 14.95 -2.54 16.91
CA SER A 27 15.98 -2.37 15.88
C SER A 27 17.32 -2.09 16.58
N THR A 28 17.79 -3.02 17.40
CA THR A 28 19.16 -3.03 17.92
C THR A 28 20.19 -3.26 16.81
N THR A 29 19.72 -3.58 15.62
CA THR A 29 20.39 -3.30 14.35
C THR A 29 19.52 -2.26 13.64
N GLY A 30 20.04 -1.06 13.37
CA GLY A 30 19.29 0.03 12.72
C GLY A 30 18.77 -0.36 11.33
N GLN A 31 17.63 -1.04 11.29
CA GLN A 31 16.88 -1.32 10.08
C GLN A 31 15.87 -0.19 9.90
N SER A 32 16.25 0.73 9.02
CA SER A 32 15.40 1.69 8.34
C SER A 32 14.58 0.92 7.31
N LEU A 33 13.39 0.44 7.68
CA LEU A 33 12.42 -0.15 6.76
C LEU A 33 11.76 0.97 5.96
N CYS A 34 12.51 1.60 5.06
CA CYS A 34 11.91 2.30 3.93
C CYS A 34 11.54 1.24 2.92
N ILE A 35 10.33 1.34 2.38
CA ILE A 35 9.76 0.40 1.44
C ILE A 35 9.99 0.98 0.02
N GLY A 36 10.75 0.30 -0.85
CA GLY A 36 11.07 0.68 -2.26
C GLY A 36 12.25 -0.09 -2.93
N HIS A 37 12.01 -0.79 -4.06
CA HIS A 37 12.92 -1.39 -5.09
C HIS A 37 12.06 -1.35 -6.36
N HIS A 38 12.45 -0.87 -7.54
CA HIS A 38 13.74 -0.90 -8.20
C HIS A 38 14.03 0.44 -8.89
N PRO A 39 15.30 0.84 -8.96
CA PRO A 39 15.69 1.95 -9.77
C PRO A 39 15.97 1.52 -11.22
N GLN A 40 15.65 2.36 -12.20
CA GLN A 40 16.35 2.31 -13.51
C GLN A 40 17.87 2.23 -13.26
N GLU A 41 18.68 1.74 -14.21
CA GLU A 41 20.14 1.47 -14.07
C GLU A 41 21.00 2.57 -13.37
N TYR A 42 20.46 3.77 -13.16
CA TYR A 42 21.10 4.92 -12.53
C TYR A 42 20.47 5.44 -11.22
N VAL A 43 19.24 5.09 -10.80
CA VAL A 43 18.69 5.51 -9.47
C VAL A 43 19.13 4.49 -8.41
N TRP A 44 19.13 4.81 -7.11
CA TRP A 44 19.26 3.80 -6.07
C TRP A 44 18.68 4.28 -4.75
N TYR A 45 18.11 3.34 -4.01
CA TYR A 45 17.68 3.60 -2.65
C TYR A 45 18.85 3.92 -1.72
N THR A 46 18.61 4.76 -0.72
CA THR A 46 19.54 4.85 0.41
C THR A 46 19.72 3.50 1.10
N SER A 47 20.90 3.29 1.70
CA SER A 47 21.23 2.05 2.41
C SER A 47 20.11 1.71 3.40
N SER A 48 19.66 0.44 3.37
CA SER A 48 18.62 -0.22 4.18
C SER A 48 17.16 -0.09 3.76
N CYS A 49 16.82 0.69 2.74
CA CYS A 49 15.48 0.63 2.12
C CYS A 49 15.33 -0.62 1.23
N THR A 50 14.12 -1.19 1.19
CA THR A 50 13.73 -2.33 0.35
C THR A 50 12.28 -2.23 -0.03
N GLY A 51 11.96 -2.28 -1.31
CA GLY A 51 10.61 -2.48 -1.85
C GLY A 51 10.72 -3.61 -2.81
N HIS A 52 9.67 -3.90 -3.56
CA HIS A 52 9.80 -4.97 -4.51
C HIS A 52 8.96 -4.75 -5.73
N ASP A 53 7.67 -4.47 -5.54
CA ASP A 53 6.74 -4.47 -6.64
C ASP A 53 5.41 -3.86 -6.19
N GLU A 54 4.91 -3.00 -7.07
CA GLU A 54 3.89 -2.00 -6.82
C GLU A 54 2.76 -2.12 -7.87
N PRO A 55 1.92 -3.17 -7.78
CA PRO A 55 0.72 -3.29 -8.59
C PRO A 55 -0.26 -2.17 -8.25
N GLU A 56 -0.52 -1.32 -9.23
CA GLU A 56 -1.33 -0.13 -9.07
C GLU A 56 -2.57 -0.11 -9.95
N ILE A 57 -3.57 0.67 -9.50
CA ILE A 57 -4.77 0.96 -10.27
C ILE A 57 -5.05 2.47 -10.32
N ASP A 58 -5.26 2.97 -11.54
CA ASP A 58 -5.36 4.38 -11.87
C ASP A 58 -6.79 4.79 -12.25
N PRO A 59 -7.40 5.80 -11.61
CA PRO A 59 -8.66 6.38 -12.05
C PRO A 59 -8.41 7.35 -13.22
N LEU A 60 -8.92 7.06 -14.41
CA LEU A 60 -8.65 7.91 -15.58
C LEU A 60 -9.72 9.01 -15.78
N SER A 61 -9.26 10.23 -16.04
CA SER A 61 -10.08 11.37 -16.44
C SER A 61 -9.29 12.45 -17.18
N ASN A 62 -9.72 12.77 -18.41
CA ASN A 62 -9.17 13.86 -19.22
C ASN A 62 -9.67 15.27 -18.83
N LYS A 63 -10.38 15.42 -17.70
CA LYS A 63 -10.88 16.71 -17.24
C LYS A 63 -9.74 17.54 -16.63
N ALA A 64 -9.76 18.85 -16.85
CA ALA A 64 -8.80 19.74 -16.20
C ALA A 64 -9.02 19.72 -14.68
N GLY A 65 -7.92 19.59 -13.92
CA GLY A 65 -7.95 19.53 -12.46
C GLY A 65 -8.22 18.13 -11.90
N SER A 66 -8.44 17.10 -12.72
CA SER A 66 -8.73 15.75 -12.22
C SER A 66 -7.58 15.14 -11.40
N ALA A 67 -6.34 15.61 -11.59
CA ALA A 67 -5.19 15.21 -10.76
C ALA A 67 -4.89 16.16 -9.60
N GLN A 68 -5.69 17.21 -9.44
CA GLN A 68 -5.47 18.26 -8.44
C GLN A 68 -6.59 18.33 -7.40
N ASP A 69 -7.68 17.60 -7.62
CA ASP A 69 -8.81 17.48 -6.72
C ASP A 69 -9.51 16.16 -7.05
N LEU A 70 -9.30 15.15 -6.19
CA LEU A 70 -9.92 13.85 -6.30
C LEU A 70 -10.13 13.22 -4.93
N THR A 71 -11.22 12.48 -4.80
CA THR A 71 -11.57 11.74 -3.58
C THR A 71 -11.71 10.27 -3.88
N TRP A 72 -10.84 9.47 -3.28
CA TRP A 72 -11.00 8.01 -3.23
C TRP A 72 -12.04 7.64 -2.18
N THR A 73 -12.82 6.61 -2.45
CA THR A 73 -13.69 5.97 -1.44
C THR A 73 -13.35 4.49 -1.39
N VAL A 74 -12.87 4.03 -0.24
CA VAL A 74 -12.44 2.65 -0.05
C VAL A 74 -13.06 2.04 1.20
N VAL A 75 -13.28 0.73 1.18
CA VAL A 75 -13.56 -0.06 2.38
C VAL A 75 -12.28 -0.79 2.77
N LEU A 76 -11.84 -0.61 4.01
CA LEU A 76 -10.61 -1.21 4.50
C LEU A 76 -10.74 -2.74 4.58
N PRO A 77 -9.70 -3.49 4.15
CA PRO A 77 -9.72 -4.95 4.21
C PRO A 77 -9.87 -5.44 5.65
N THR A 78 -10.37 -6.67 5.81
CA THR A 78 -10.59 -7.28 7.13
C THR A 78 -9.98 -8.66 7.19
N ASP A 79 -9.18 -8.91 8.22
CA ASP A 79 -8.61 -10.21 8.51
C ASP A 79 -9.67 -11.32 8.50
N SER A 80 -9.21 -12.54 8.22
CA SER A 80 -10.04 -13.73 8.34
C SER A 80 -10.56 -13.90 9.77
N THR A 81 -11.86 -14.15 9.89
CA THR A 81 -12.48 -14.51 11.17
C THR A 81 -12.43 -16.01 11.46
N THR A 82 -12.06 -16.83 10.46
CA THR A 82 -12.12 -18.30 10.53
C THR A 82 -10.75 -18.96 10.59
N ILE A 83 -9.69 -18.29 10.13
CA ILE A 83 -8.32 -18.76 10.28
C ILE A 83 -7.79 -18.27 11.64
N PRO A 84 -7.38 -19.18 12.55
CA PRO A 84 -6.81 -18.77 13.83
C PRO A 84 -5.58 -17.91 13.62
N MET A 85 -5.54 -16.75 14.27
CA MET A 85 -4.39 -15.87 14.21
C MET A 85 -3.16 -16.56 14.80
N SER A 86 -2.19 -16.91 13.95
CA SER A 86 -0.78 -16.79 14.31
C SER A 86 -0.34 -15.43 13.81
N GLN A 87 0.40 -14.63 14.59
CA GLN A 87 0.87 -13.27 14.23
C GLN A 87 1.67 -13.15 12.91
N THR A 88 1.79 -14.22 12.12
CA THR A 88 2.70 -14.38 11.00
C THR A 88 2.15 -15.32 9.90
N GLY A 89 0.82 -15.47 9.78
CA GLY A 89 0.21 -16.55 8.99
C GLY A 89 -0.85 -16.11 7.99
N PRO A 90 -1.34 -17.02 7.13
CA PRO A 90 -2.41 -16.72 6.18
C PRO A 90 -3.67 -16.28 6.92
N GLY A 91 -4.51 -15.47 6.27
CA GLY A 91 -5.71 -14.90 6.87
C GLY A 91 -5.51 -13.53 7.53
N GLN A 92 -4.31 -12.95 7.47
CA GLN A 92 -4.01 -11.59 7.92
C GLN A 92 -3.68 -10.70 6.72
N VAL A 93 -4.21 -9.48 6.71
CA VAL A 93 -3.95 -8.51 5.63
C VAL A 93 -2.47 -8.12 5.62
N ASP A 94 -1.88 -7.85 6.78
CA ASP A 94 -0.46 -7.46 6.89
C ASP A 94 0.52 -8.57 6.48
N ALA A 95 0.05 -9.81 6.34
CA ALA A 95 0.89 -10.93 5.91
C ALA A 95 1.14 -10.95 4.39
N VAL A 96 0.22 -10.43 3.58
CA VAL A 96 0.32 -10.40 2.11
C VAL A 96 0.80 -9.06 1.56
N GLY A 97 0.62 -7.97 2.30
CA GLY A 97 1.12 -6.66 1.95
C GLY A 97 1.36 -5.86 3.23
N PRO A 98 2.61 -5.47 3.55
CA PRO A 98 2.90 -4.72 4.78
C PRO A 98 2.26 -3.32 4.77
N THR A 99 1.92 -2.81 3.59
CA THR A 99 1.23 -1.54 3.38
C THR A 99 0.50 -1.55 2.04
N PHE A 100 -0.52 -0.69 1.93
CA PHE A 100 -1.00 -0.18 0.65
C PHE A 100 -0.97 1.34 0.74
N TRP A 101 -0.94 2.02 -0.39
CA TRP A 101 -0.89 3.48 -0.38
C TRP A 101 -1.75 4.09 -1.48
N ILE A 102 -2.15 5.35 -1.25
CA ILE A 102 -2.77 6.19 -2.26
C ILE A 102 -1.85 7.38 -2.47
N GLY A 103 -1.42 7.58 -3.70
CA GLY A 103 -0.21 8.35 -3.93
C GLY A 103 -0.11 8.84 -5.35
N GLY A 104 0.97 9.56 -5.65
CA GLY A 104 1.12 10.14 -6.97
C GLY A 104 2.26 11.12 -7.12
N THR A 105 2.45 11.61 -8.35
CA THR A 105 3.55 12.52 -8.66
C THR A 105 3.27 13.94 -8.17
N VAL A 106 4.18 14.46 -7.34
CA VAL A 106 4.19 15.86 -6.88
C VAL A 106 5.43 16.61 -7.38
N THR A 107 5.39 17.93 -7.32
CA THR A 107 6.51 18.80 -7.70
C THR A 107 7.51 18.88 -6.57
N ASP A 108 8.78 18.76 -6.91
CA ASP A 108 9.89 19.06 -6.02
C ASP A 108 11.05 19.64 -6.84
N PRO A 109 11.36 20.95 -6.71
CA PRO A 109 12.40 21.60 -7.50
C PRO A 109 13.82 21.06 -7.26
N ASN A 110 14.05 20.35 -6.16
CA ASN A 110 15.36 19.81 -5.80
C ASN A 110 15.53 18.33 -6.17
N SER A 111 14.43 17.69 -6.60
CA SER A 111 14.43 16.30 -7.07
C SER A 111 14.67 16.18 -8.58
N LEU A 112 15.03 14.98 -9.03
CA LEU A 112 15.19 14.61 -10.43
C LEU A 112 13.90 14.91 -11.21
N PHE A 113 14.04 15.50 -12.40
CA PHE A 113 12.93 16.01 -13.22
C PHE A 113 12.02 17.06 -12.57
N GLY A 114 12.38 17.59 -11.40
CA GLY A 114 11.52 18.50 -10.65
C GLY A 114 10.32 17.78 -10.01
N GLN A 115 10.42 16.46 -9.81
CA GLN A 115 9.32 15.59 -9.40
C GLN A 115 9.71 14.71 -8.21
N ALA A 116 8.77 14.53 -7.31
CA ALA A 116 8.84 13.60 -6.19
C ALA A 116 7.56 12.75 -6.16
N PHE A 117 7.55 11.69 -5.36
CA PHE A 117 6.48 10.72 -5.33
C PHE A 117 5.84 10.65 -3.95
N LEU A 118 4.56 11.00 -3.87
CA LEU A 118 3.76 10.94 -2.65
C LEU A 118 3.25 9.52 -2.46
N GLU A 119 3.35 9.02 -1.22
CA GLU A 119 2.60 7.84 -0.78
C GLU A 119 1.87 8.16 0.52
N LEU A 120 0.54 8.06 0.54
CA LEU A 120 -0.19 7.96 1.81
C LEU A 120 -0.28 6.49 2.19
N GLN A 121 0.69 6.02 2.98
CA GLN A 121 0.84 4.62 3.38
C GLN A 121 -0.10 4.26 4.53
N PHE A 122 -1.00 3.31 4.30
CA PHE A 122 -1.88 2.72 5.32
C PHE A 122 -1.32 1.38 5.78
N TYR A 123 -1.08 1.26 7.08
CA TYR A 123 -0.51 0.05 7.67
C TYR A 123 -1.62 -0.84 8.27
N PRO A 124 -1.87 -2.04 7.72
CA PRO A 124 -2.83 -2.97 8.29
C PRO A 124 -2.36 -3.47 9.66
N ASN A 125 -3.33 -3.75 10.54
CA ASN A 125 -3.10 -4.31 11.87
C ASN A 125 -2.10 -3.49 12.72
N SER A 126 -2.09 -2.17 12.56
CA SER A 126 -1.03 -1.30 13.07
C SER A 126 -1.58 0.00 13.68
N ILE A 127 -0.93 0.46 14.75
CA ILE A 127 -0.99 1.85 15.23
C ILE A 127 0.37 2.50 15.02
N THR A 128 0.36 3.59 14.25
CA THR A 128 1.53 4.44 14.02
C THR A 128 1.83 5.22 15.28
N THR A 129 3.04 5.05 15.78
CA THR A 129 3.58 5.76 16.97
C THR A 129 4.54 6.87 16.59
N GLY A 130 4.97 6.93 15.32
CA GLY A 130 5.68 8.07 14.75
C GLY A 130 6.11 7.82 13.31
N CYS A 131 6.16 8.90 12.53
CA CYS A 131 6.74 8.94 11.19
C CYS A 131 7.99 9.82 11.25
N THR A 132 9.15 9.29 10.88
CA THR A 132 10.45 9.93 11.05
C THR A 132 10.94 10.56 9.75
N ALA A 133 11.92 11.46 9.86
CA ALA A 133 12.65 11.94 8.69
C ALA A 133 13.25 10.76 7.90
N GLY A 134 13.39 10.93 6.58
CA GLY A 134 13.83 9.85 5.68
C GLY A 134 12.76 8.79 5.39
N GLY A 135 11.48 9.12 5.61
CA GLY A 135 10.34 8.26 5.24
C GLY A 135 10.09 7.07 6.17
N GLY A 136 10.90 6.90 7.21
CA GLY A 136 10.71 5.82 8.20
C GLY A 136 9.45 5.97 9.05
N PHE A 137 9.04 4.86 9.66
CA PHE A 137 7.85 4.77 10.51
C PHE A 137 8.08 3.86 11.72
N ASN A 138 7.26 4.02 12.76
CA ASN A 138 7.24 3.16 13.94
C ASN A 138 5.80 2.66 14.19
N LEU A 139 5.61 1.35 14.19
CA LEU A 139 4.31 0.71 14.35
C LEU A 139 4.24 -0.12 15.62
N THR A 140 3.05 -0.19 16.22
CA THR A 140 2.70 -1.19 17.23
C THR A 140 1.56 -2.03 16.70
N TYR A 141 1.65 -3.36 16.85
CA TYR A 141 0.58 -4.26 16.44
C TYR A 141 -0.72 -3.92 17.15
N SER A 142 -1.78 -3.75 16.36
CA SER A 142 -3.14 -3.65 16.82
C SER A 142 -4.04 -4.25 15.77
N ARG A 143 -4.54 -5.46 16.05
CA ARG A 143 -5.45 -6.17 15.15
C ARG A 143 -6.61 -5.27 14.71
N ASP A 144 -6.95 -5.37 13.44
CA ASP A 144 -8.05 -4.69 12.78
C ASP A 144 -7.93 -3.16 12.83
N ALA A 145 -6.78 -2.59 13.19
CA ALA A 145 -6.53 -1.17 13.17
C ALA A 145 -5.69 -0.76 11.95
N TYR A 146 -5.96 0.43 11.43
CA TYR A 146 -5.23 1.07 10.36
C TYR A 146 -4.87 2.49 10.76
N THR A 147 -3.62 2.86 10.54
CA THR A 147 -3.09 4.21 10.69
C THR A 147 -2.12 4.49 9.55
N ALA A 148 -1.76 5.77 9.35
CA ALA A 148 -0.98 6.15 8.18
C ALA A 148 0.21 7.07 8.46
N CYS A 149 1.25 6.90 7.65
CA CYS A 149 2.30 7.89 7.40
C CYS A 149 2.19 8.37 5.94
N SER A 150 2.77 9.52 5.64
CA SER A 150 2.78 10.06 4.29
C SER A 150 4.18 10.53 3.90
N PRO A 151 5.09 9.61 3.52
CA PRO A 151 6.35 9.99 2.91
C PRO A 151 6.13 10.62 1.52
N VAL A 152 7.05 11.51 1.15
CA VAL A 152 7.22 11.95 -0.24
C VAL A 152 8.67 11.67 -0.62
N TRP A 153 8.87 10.81 -1.60
CA TRP A 153 10.18 10.35 -2.06
C TRP A 153 10.73 11.23 -3.18
N GLU A 154 11.96 11.65 -3.01
CA GLU A 154 12.73 12.45 -3.97
C GLU A 154 13.95 11.67 -4.44
N VAL A 155 14.42 11.96 -5.65
CA VAL A 155 15.67 11.43 -6.19
C VAL A 155 16.65 12.57 -6.39
N SER A 156 17.86 12.45 -5.84
CA SER A 156 18.89 13.48 -6.00
C SER A 156 19.19 13.79 -7.47
N GLN A 157 19.19 15.07 -7.84
CA GLN A 157 19.57 15.56 -9.17
C GLN A 157 21.03 15.25 -9.58
N HIS A 158 21.90 14.91 -8.63
CA HIS A 158 23.35 14.78 -8.85
C HIS A 158 23.94 13.45 -8.38
N GLY A 159 23.26 12.76 -7.48
CA GLY A 159 23.74 11.52 -6.89
C GLY A 159 22.80 10.34 -7.06
N HIS A 160 21.66 10.53 -7.76
CA HIS A 160 20.63 9.51 -8.03
C HIS A 160 20.17 8.67 -6.83
N SER A 161 20.46 9.11 -5.61
CA SER A 161 20.02 8.48 -4.38
C SER A 161 18.62 8.95 -4.05
N GLU A 162 17.76 8.01 -3.68
CA GLU A 162 16.42 8.31 -3.19
C GLU A 162 16.42 8.65 -1.69
N SER A 163 15.66 9.67 -1.31
CA SER A 163 15.42 10.08 0.08
C SER A 163 13.98 10.55 0.25
N ALA A 164 13.53 10.81 1.48
CA ALA A 164 12.23 11.43 1.70
C ALA A 164 12.38 12.95 1.87
N ALA A 165 11.81 13.72 0.95
CA ALA A 165 11.67 15.18 1.04
C ALA A 165 10.70 15.58 2.16
N PHE A 166 9.70 14.75 2.41
CA PHE A 166 8.67 14.98 3.42
C PHE A 166 8.25 13.66 4.07
N ASN A 167 7.81 13.71 5.33
CA ASN A 167 7.07 12.63 5.96
C ASN A 167 6.20 13.20 7.10
N ALA A 168 4.95 12.75 7.20
CA ALA A 168 4.05 13.15 8.26
C ALA A 168 3.15 12.00 8.71
N MET A 169 2.81 11.99 10.00
CA MET A 169 1.79 11.10 10.56
C MET A 169 0.40 11.71 10.33
N LEU A 170 -0.54 10.89 9.87
CA LEU A 170 -1.93 11.28 9.80
C LEU A 170 -2.52 11.32 11.22
N THR A 171 -2.83 12.52 11.70
CA THR A 171 -3.35 12.74 13.05
C THR A 171 -4.85 13.01 13.03
N ASP A 172 -5.56 12.49 14.03
CA ASP A 172 -6.97 12.80 14.25
C ASP A 172 -7.12 14.26 14.67
N SER A 173 -7.92 15.01 13.92
CA SER A 173 -8.21 16.43 14.17
C SER A 173 -8.89 16.67 15.52
N ALA A 174 -9.59 15.67 16.05
CA ALA A 174 -10.27 15.78 17.35
C ALA A 174 -9.32 15.51 18.53
N GLY A 175 -8.42 14.53 18.42
CA GLY A 175 -7.60 14.03 19.53
C GLY A 175 -6.11 14.38 19.47
N GLY A 176 -5.58 14.75 18.30
CA GLY A 176 -4.14 14.99 18.06
C GLY A 176 -3.25 13.74 18.06
N GLY A 177 -3.80 12.57 18.40
CA GLY A 177 -3.16 11.26 18.22
C GLY A 177 -3.26 10.77 16.78
N PRO A 178 -2.78 9.54 16.47
CA PRO A 178 -2.96 8.97 15.13
C PRO A 178 -4.45 8.86 14.79
N LEU A 179 -4.81 9.11 13.54
CA LEU A 179 -6.16 8.77 13.05
C LEU A 179 -6.27 7.25 12.96
N VAL A 180 -6.96 6.64 13.91
CA VAL A 180 -7.19 5.19 13.94
C VAL A 180 -8.48 4.86 13.21
N MET A 181 -8.35 4.17 12.09
CA MET A 181 -9.43 3.55 11.33
C MET A 181 -9.44 2.05 11.64
N HIS A 182 -10.54 1.36 11.34
CA HIS A 182 -10.67 -0.07 11.60
C HIS A 182 -11.00 -0.87 10.34
N ALA A 183 -10.69 -2.17 10.39
CA ALA A 183 -11.06 -3.12 9.36
C ALA A 183 -12.56 -3.06 9.05
N GLY A 184 -12.91 -3.00 7.76
CA GLY A 184 -14.29 -2.86 7.29
C GLY A 184 -14.84 -1.43 7.35
N ASP A 185 -14.09 -0.46 7.89
CA ASP A 185 -14.49 0.94 7.80
C ASP A 185 -14.48 1.41 6.35
N THR A 186 -15.45 2.27 6.03
CA THR A 186 -15.43 3.01 4.77
C THR A 186 -14.73 4.33 5.01
N ILE A 187 -13.64 4.58 4.29
CA ILE A 187 -12.87 5.81 4.39
C ILE A 187 -12.89 6.57 3.07
N THR A 188 -12.70 7.88 3.15
CA THR A 188 -12.37 8.71 2.00
C THR A 188 -10.99 9.30 2.14
N ASP A 189 -10.20 9.27 1.07
CA ASP A 189 -8.98 10.06 0.94
C ASP A 189 -9.23 11.17 -0.10
N HIS A 190 -9.32 12.41 0.37
CA HIS A 190 -9.49 13.60 -0.46
C HIS A 190 -8.16 14.32 -0.64
N GLN A 191 -7.65 14.25 -1.86
CA GLN A 191 -6.39 14.82 -2.29
C GLN A 191 -6.66 16.06 -3.15
N TYR A 192 -6.27 17.25 -2.67
CA TYR A 192 -6.64 18.52 -3.32
C TYR A 192 -5.62 19.65 -3.14
N VAL A 193 -5.73 20.67 -4.00
CA VAL A 193 -4.98 21.93 -3.88
C VAL A 193 -5.88 23.07 -3.40
N THR A 194 -5.30 24.02 -2.65
CA THR A 194 -6.01 25.23 -2.24
C THR A 194 -5.54 26.45 -3.05
N PRO A 195 -6.31 27.56 -3.06
CA PRO A 195 -5.84 28.82 -3.64
C PRO A 195 -4.54 29.37 -3.03
N ALA A 196 -4.19 28.95 -1.80
CA ALA A 196 -2.96 29.36 -1.13
C ALA A 196 -1.70 28.73 -1.74
N LYS A 197 -1.84 27.59 -2.42
CA LYS A 197 -0.73 26.81 -2.98
C LYS A 197 0.36 26.53 -1.94
N ASP A 198 -0.07 26.17 -0.75
CA ASP A 198 0.75 25.89 0.43
C ASP A 198 1.19 24.42 0.56
N GLY A 199 0.83 23.62 -0.44
CA GLY A 199 1.09 22.19 -0.55
C GLY A 199 -0.16 21.50 -1.08
N MET A 200 -0.03 20.24 -1.45
CA MET A 200 -1.16 19.35 -1.62
C MET A 200 -1.76 19.00 -0.26
N HIS A 201 -3.07 19.10 -0.12
CA HIS A 201 -3.82 18.73 1.07
C HIS A 201 -4.35 17.32 0.88
N ILE A 202 -4.15 16.47 1.88
CA ILE A 202 -4.60 15.08 1.93
C ILE A 202 -5.48 14.96 3.15
N THR A 203 -6.78 14.85 2.96
CA THR A 203 -7.75 14.72 4.05
C THR A 203 -8.36 13.33 4.03
N VAL A 204 -8.04 12.54 5.06
CA VAL A 204 -8.66 11.25 5.27
C VAL A 204 -9.82 11.42 6.24
N THR A 205 -10.98 10.88 5.87
CA THR A 205 -12.14 10.80 6.75
C THR A 205 -12.59 9.36 6.87
N ASP A 206 -12.68 8.88 8.10
CA ASP A 206 -13.39 7.64 8.40
C ASP A 206 -14.89 7.94 8.43
N LEU A 207 -15.63 7.43 7.44
CA LEU A 207 -17.06 7.68 7.35
C LEU A 207 -17.85 6.90 8.39
N THR A 208 -17.29 5.80 8.93
CA THR A 208 -17.91 4.99 9.98
C THR A 208 -17.87 5.72 11.31
N THR A 209 -16.68 6.17 11.73
CA THR A 209 -16.50 6.83 13.04
C THR A 209 -16.70 8.34 12.99
N ARG A 210 -16.64 8.95 11.79
CA ARG A 210 -16.70 10.39 11.54
C ARG A 210 -15.46 11.17 12.00
N HIS A 211 -14.37 10.48 12.33
CA HIS A 211 -13.08 11.11 12.60
C HIS A 211 -12.35 11.43 11.29
N SER A 212 -11.45 12.42 11.33
CA SER A 212 -10.68 12.81 10.15
C SER A 212 -9.34 13.43 10.52
N GLY A 213 -8.41 13.39 9.57
CA GLY A 213 -7.09 14.01 9.67
C GLY A 213 -6.70 14.65 8.35
N THR A 214 -5.89 15.70 8.42
CA THR A 214 -5.37 16.38 7.22
C THR A 214 -3.85 16.50 7.30
N ILE A 215 -3.18 16.13 6.22
CA ILE A 215 -1.76 16.40 5.97
C ILE A 215 -1.66 17.48 4.89
N VAL A 216 -0.72 18.41 5.05
CA VAL A 216 -0.34 19.37 4.00
C VAL A 216 1.10 19.10 3.61
N LEU A 217 1.33 18.80 2.34
CA LEU A 217 2.66 18.48 1.82
C LEU A 217 3.48 19.76 1.66
N ASN A 218 4.15 20.14 2.73
CA ASN A 218 5.02 21.30 2.78
C ASN A 218 6.35 20.90 3.43
N SER A 219 7.31 20.54 2.58
CA SER A 219 8.66 20.20 3.02
C SER A 219 9.30 21.42 3.69
N LYS A 220 9.99 21.19 4.81
CA LYS A 220 10.74 22.26 5.49
C LYS A 220 11.91 22.77 4.65
N ILE A 221 12.40 21.96 3.71
CA ILE A 221 13.57 22.25 2.88
C ILE A 221 13.12 22.72 1.50
N ASP A 222 12.17 22.00 0.90
CA ASP A 222 11.78 22.16 -0.52
C ASP A 222 10.54 23.05 -0.69
N GLY A 223 9.80 23.28 0.40
CA GLY A 223 8.58 24.07 0.42
C GLY A 223 7.34 23.27 0.00
N PRO A 224 6.28 23.96 -0.48
CA PRO A 224 5.04 23.34 -0.94
C PRO A 224 5.25 22.32 -2.08
N LEU A 225 4.84 21.07 -1.84
CA LEU A 225 4.84 20.01 -2.84
C LEU A 225 3.43 19.92 -3.44
N MET A 226 3.29 20.26 -4.73
CA MET A 226 2.02 20.37 -5.44
C MET A 226 1.85 19.20 -6.41
N PRO A 227 0.64 18.83 -6.87
CA PRO A 227 0.51 17.87 -7.96
C PRO A 227 1.31 18.30 -9.19
N ALA A 228 2.17 17.42 -9.73
CA ALA A 228 3.00 17.74 -10.89
C ALA A 228 2.18 17.89 -12.18
N PHE A 229 1.00 17.27 -12.21
CA PHE A 229 0.10 17.25 -13.35
C PHE A 229 -1.28 17.74 -12.96
N SER A 230 -2.02 18.24 -13.96
CA SER A 230 -3.40 18.70 -13.77
C SER A 230 -4.47 17.67 -14.16
N VAL A 231 -4.09 16.60 -14.85
CA VAL A 231 -5.05 15.66 -15.48
C VAL A 231 -4.65 14.22 -15.20
N GLN A 232 -5.60 13.41 -14.74
CA GLN A 232 -5.50 11.97 -14.53
C GLN A 232 -5.52 11.20 -15.86
N LYS A 233 -4.40 11.15 -16.56
CA LYS A 233 -4.28 10.40 -17.83
C LYS A 233 -2.95 9.68 -17.89
N LEU A 234 -2.94 8.55 -18.61
CA LEU A 234 -1.73 7.78 -18.89
C LEU A 234 -0.66 8.65 -19.55
N GLY A 235 0.59 8.44 -19.13
CA GLY A 235 1.76 9.16 -19.60
C GLY A 235 1.96 10.52 -18.94
N ASN A 236 1.09 10.93 -18.01
CA ASN A 236 1.43 11.94 -17.01
C ASN A 236 2.07 11.23 -15.80
N ALA A 237 3.10 10.44 -16.10
CA ALA A 237 3.76 9.54 -15.16
C ALA A 237 4.89 10.24 -14.40
N LEU A 238 5.32 9.61 -13.31
CA LEU A 238 6.56 9.95 -12.63
C LEU A 238 7.74 9.76 -13.59
N GLY A 239 8.53 10.81 -13.80
CA GLY A 239 9.56 10.84 -14.85
C GLY A 239 10.70 9.85 -14.63
N TRP A 240 11.02 9.57 -13.37
CA TRP A 240 12.03 8.58 -12.98
C TRP A 240 11.43 7.22 -12.60
N GLY A 241 10.11 7.06 -12.71
CA GLY A 241 9.41 5.80 -12.47
C GLY A 241 9.54 4.79 -13.62
N LEU A 242 9.16 3.54 -13.36
CA LEU A 242 9.23 2.42 -14.32
C LEU A 242 7.90 2.17 -15.06
N VAL A 243 6.85 2.87 -14.68
CA VAL A 243 5.50 2.68 -15.19
C VAL A 243 5.03 3.88 -15.98
N ASN A 244 4.25 3.62 -17.03
CA ASN A 244 3.57 4.64 -17.82
C ASN A 244 2.11 4.75 -17.36
N ASP A 245 1.93 5.37 -16.20
CA ASP A 245 0.73 5.42 -15.38
C ASP A 245 0.02 6.78 -15.45
N ALA A 246 -1.00 6.96 -14.62
CA ALA A 246 -1.64 8.25 -14.35
C ALA A 246 -1.07 8.88 -13.06
N PRO A 247 -1.17 10.22 -12.88
CA PRO A 247 -0.55 10.92 -11.77
C PRO A 247 -0.92 10.50 -10.35
N ASN A 248 -2.04 9.81 -10.13
CA ASN A 248 -2.44 9.35 -8.81
C ASN A 248 -3.06 7.96 -8.89
N SER A 249 -2.63 7.07 -8.01
CA SER A 249 -2.96 5.65 -8.04
C SER A 249 -3.23 5.13 -6.63
N LEU A 250 -3.89 3.97 -6.55
CA LEU A 250 -3.91 3.14 -5.35
C LEU A 250 -3.07 1.91 -5.61
N VAL A 251 -2.16 1.62 -4.68
CA VAL A 251 -1.09 0.65 -4.89
C VAL A 251 -0.92 -0.24 -3.69
N TRP A 252 -0.57 -1.50 -3.96
CA TRP A 252 -0.18 -2.45 -2.93
C TRP A 252 1.32 -2.60 -2.92
N GLU A 253 1.92 -2.53 -1.73
CA GLU A 253 3.27 -3.03 -1.58
C GLU A 253 3.22 -4.55 -1.46
N ILE A 254 3.84 -5.25 -2.41
CA ILE A 254 4.01 -6.71 -2.33
C ILE A 254 5.49 -7.08 -2.29
N GLY A 255 5.79 -8.38 -2.21
CA GLY A 255 7.17 -8.84 -2.18
C GLY A 255 7.90 -8.66 -0.85
N HIS A 256 7.15 -8.53 0.24
CA HIS A 256 7.69 -8.45 1.60
C HIS A 256 7.01 -9.44 2.52
N THR A 257 7.76 -9.91 3.50
CA THR A 257 7.19 -10.58 4.66
C THR A 257 6.44 -9.55 5.51
N GLY A 258 5.35 -9.93 6.17
CA GLY A 258 4.58 -9.00 6.98
C GLY A 258 5.38 -8.25 8.08
N ASN A 259 4.84 -7.12 8.54
CA ASN A 259 5.51 -6.29 9.57
C ASN A 259 5.65 -6.99 10.93
N TYR A 260 4.89 -8.06 11.15
CA TYR A 260 4.87 -8.81 12.40
C TYR A 260 5.46 -10.22 12.28
N THR A 261 6.05 -10.55 11.12
CA THR A 261 6.78 -11.81 10.90
C THR A 261 8.18 -11.79 11.51
N THR A 262 8.88 -12.93 11.47
CA THR A 262 10.29 -13.01 11.88
C THR A 262 11.11 -13.69 10.78
N PRO A 263 11.96 -12.96 10.04
CA PRO A 263 12.18 -11.50 10.15
C PRO A 263 10.97 -10.69 9.66
N ALA A 264 10.84 -9.43 10.11
CA ALA A 264 9.73 -8.53 9.80
C ALA A 264 10.06 -7.66 8.58
N GLY A 265 9.06 -7.40 7.73
CA GLY A 265 9.17 -6.45 6.61
C GLY A 265 10.32 -6.74 5.65
N GLN A 266 10.81 -7.98 5.57
CA GLN A 266 11.95 -8.31 4.73
C GLN A 266 11.47 -8.57 3.32
N PHE A 267 12.26 -8.09 2.38
CA PHE A 267 12.20 -8.48 0.98
C PHE A 267 12.08 -10.01 0.83
N CYS A 268 11.17 -10.45 -0.03
CA CYS A 268 10.99 -11.84 -0.39
C CYS A 268 10.60 -12.02 -1.86
N LEU A 269 11.00 -13.16 -2.42
CA LEU A 269 10.84 -13.48 -3.84
C LEU A 269 9.68 -14.44 -4.09
N PRO A 270 9.10 -14.44 -5.31
CA PRO A 270 8.20 -15.49 -5.74
C PRO A 270 8.82 -16.89 -5.56
N GLY A 271 8.01 -17.84 -5.10
CA GLY A 271 8.40 -19.21 -4.80
C GLY A 271 9.11 -19.37 -3.45
N SER A 272 9.36 -18.28 -2.71
CA SER A 272 9.95 -18.36 -1.37
C SER A 272 8.95 -18.92 -0.36
N ALA A 273 9.00 -20.24 -0.15
CA ALA A 273 8.24 -20.96 0.85
C ALA A 273 8.99 -21.14 2.20
N THR A 274 10.20 -20.58 2.33
CA THR A 274 10.98 -20.64 3.58
C THR A 274 10.32 -19.78 4.66
N LYS A 275 10.56 -20.04 5.95
CA LYS A 275 9.86 -19.34 7.03
C LYS A 275 10.47 -17.95 7.30
N PRO A 276 9.69 -16.84 7.16
CA PRO A 276 8.28 -16.76 6.78
C PRO A 276 8.12 -16.70 5.25
N PRO A 277 7.10 -17.38 4.68
CA PRO A 277 6.94 -17.45 3.24
C PRO A 277 6.43 -16.12 2.67
N CYS A 278 6.66 -15.91 1.38
CA CYS A 278 6.24 -14.70 0.68
C CYS A 278 4.76 -14.79 0.28
N TYR A 279 3.87 -14.53 1.24
CA TYR A 279 2.43 -14.67 1.02
C TYR A 279 1.88 -13.71 -0.05
N SER A 280 2.57 -12.61 -0.34
CA SER A 280 2.19 -11.69 -1.42
C SER A 280 2.11 -12.39 -2.77
N TYR A 281 2.96 -13.39 -3.03
CA TYR A 281 2.95 -14.18 -4.27
C TYR A 281 2.06 -15.44 -4.19
N ASP A 282 1.13 -15.49 -3.25
CA ASP A 282 0.20 -16.60 -3.06
C ASP A 282 -1.25 -16.12 -3.09
N VAL A 283 -1.84 -16.04 -4.28
CA VAL A 283 -3.25 -15.68 -4.52
C VAL A 283 -4.21 -16.46 -3.61
N PRO A 284 -4.05 -17.78 -3.37
CA PRO A 284 -4.86 -18.49 -2.39
C PRO A 284 -4.87 -17.85 -1.00
N THR A 285 -3.75 -17.27 -0.54
CA THR A 285 -3.67 -16.56 0.74
C THR A 285 -4.44 -15.24 0.72
N TRP A 286 -4.39 -14.46 -0.36
CA TRP A 286 -5.21 -13.25 -0.52
C TRP A 286 -6.70 -13.55 -0.34
N LEU A 287 -7.18 -14.65 -0.92
CA LEU A 287 -8.58 -15.07 -0.88
C LEU A 287 -9.08 -15.55 0.49
N THR A 288 -8.26 -15.48 1.54
CA THR A 288 -8.63 -15.93 2.89
C THR A 288 -9.24 -14.86 3.79
N PHE A 289 -9.17 -13.59 3.39
CA PHE A 289 -9.66 -12.43 4.14
C PHE A 289 -10.63 -11.59 3.29
N GLN A 290 -11.24 -10.54 3.85
CA GLN A 290 -12.09 -9.63 3.06
C GLN A 290 -11.22 -8.58 2.37
N PRO A 291 -11.33 -8.41 1.04
CA PRO A 291 -10.44 -7.54 0.30
C PRO A 291 -10.70 -6.07 0.60
N LEU A 292 -9.68 -5.24 0.31
CA LEU A 292 -9.89 -3.82 0.13
C LEU A 292 -10.89 -3.63 -1.01
N GLN A 293 -11.90 -2.79 -0.81
CA GLN A 293 -12.88 -2.46 -1.85
C GLN A 293 -12.71 -1.01 -2.29
N ILE A 294 -12.35 -0.80 -3.55
CA ILE A 294 -12.34 0.52 -4.17
C ILE A 294 -13.74 0.78 -4.70
N LYS A 295 -14.52 1.60 -3.98
CA LYS A 295 -15.90 1.95 -4.36
C LYS A 295 -15.92 2.94 -5.52
N GLY A 296 -14.85 3.72 -5.67
CA GLY A 296 -14.62 4.59 -6.82
C GLY A 296 -13.87 5.86 -6.44
N VAL A 297 -13.70 6.71 -7.45
CA VAL A 297 -13.07 8.03 -7.32
C VAL A 297 -14.02 9.09 -7.85
N THR A 298 -14.14 10.20 -7.12
CA THR A 298 -14.85 11.42 -7.54
C THR A 298 -13.85 12.54 -7.74
N PHE A 299 -13.85 13.18 -8.90
CA PHE A 299 -12.99 14.32 -9.20
C PHE A 299 -13.64 15.64 -8.73
N GLY A 300 -12.86 16.71 -8.61
CA GLY A 300 -13.31 18.01 -8.11
C GLY A 300 -14.45 18.66 -8.91
N ASP A 301 -14.67 18.25 -10.17
CA ASP A 301 -15.83 18.68 -10.96
C ASP A 301 -17.12 17.89 -10.63
N GLY A 302 -17.06 16.97 -9.67
CA GLY A 302 -18.16 16.09 -9.25
C GLY A 302 -18.35 14.86 -10.15
N SER A 303 -17.54 14.68 -11.19
CA SER A 303 -17.60 13.49 -12.04
C SER A 303 -16.91 12.30 -11.36
N SER A 304 -17.39 11.09 -11.63
CA SER A 304 -16.78 9.85 -11.14
C SER A 304 -15.87 9.22 -12.20
N ALA A 305 -14.79 8.54 -11.79
CA ALA A 305 -13.99 7.70 -12.67
C ALA A 305 -14.87 6.66 -13.41
N LYS A 306 -14.72 6.58 -14.74
CA LYS A 306 -15.44 5.64 -15.62
C LYS A 306 -14.53 4.68 -16.36
N SER A 307 -13.22 4.89 -16.26
CA SER A 307 -12.20 4.06 -16.87
C SER A 307 -11.06 3.98 -15.87
N TRP A 308 -10.43 2.81 -15.84
CA TRP A 308 -9.32 2.51 -14.96
C TRP A 308 -8.17 1.93 -15.75
N ALA A 309 -6.96 2.06 -15.26
CA ALA A 309 -5.82 1.32 -15.79
C ALA A 309 -5.12 0.58 -14.65
N ALA A 310 -4.39 -0.49 -14.98
CA ALA A 310 -3.52 -1.18 -14.06
C ALA A 310 -2.14 -1.38 -14.67
N VAL A 311 -1.12 -1.33 -13.82
CA VAL A 311 0.28 -1.57 -14.16
C VAL A 311 1.01 -2.07 -12.91
N SER A 312 2.17 -2.69 -13.11
CA SER A 312 3.11 -3.05 -12.05
C SER A 312 4.49 -2.72 -12.59
N ASP A 313 5.33 -2.16 -11.72
CA ASP A 313 6.70 -1.76 -12.01
C ASP A 313 7.67 -2.94 -12.18
N PHE A 314 7.18 -4.17 -11.96
CA PHE A 314 7.87 -5.45 -12.24
C PHE A 314 7.20 -6.31 -13.31
N GLY A 315 6.17 -5.78 -13.96
CA GLY A 315 5.47 -6.45 -15.05
C GLY A 315 4.67 -7.67 -14.63
N GLY A 316 4.31 -7.74 -13.35
CA GLY A 316 3.43 -8.75 -12.77
C GLY A 316 3.90 -10.19 -12.95
N LYS A 317 3.17 -10.93 -13.81
CA LYS A 317 3.46 -12.34 -14.11
C LYS A 317 4.88 -12.58 -14.62
N ALA A 318 5.53 -11.59 -15.23
CA ALA A 318 6.91 -11.69 -15.68
C ALA A 318 7.86 -12.01 -14.52
N GLU A 319 7.68 -11.32 -13.39
CA GLU A 319 8.48 -11.49 -12.19
C GLU A 319 8.35 -12.90 -11.61
N VAL A 320 7.11 -13.38 -11.44
CA VAL A 320 6.86 -14.75 -10.96
C VAL A 320 7.48 -15.79 -11.88
N ASN A 321 7.36 -15.61 -13.20
CA ASN A 321 7.95 -16.52 -14.17
C ASN A 321 9.48 -16.53 -14.12
N GLN A 322 10.13 -15.41 -13.78
CA GLN A 322 11.58 -15.32 -13.64
C GLN A 322 12.09 -16.20 -12.48
N TYR A 323 11.40 -16.18 -11.34
CA TYR A 323 11.85 -16.90 -10.14
C TYR A 323 11.31 -18.33 -10.05
N CYS A 324 10.04 -18.54 -10.38
CA CYS A 324 9.40 -19.84 -10.29
C CYS A 324 9.55 -20.66 -11.59
N GLY A 325 9.76 -20.01 -12.73
CA GLY A 325 9.63 -20.63 -14.05
C GLY A 325 8.17 -20.74 -14.50
N THR A 326 7.94 -20.57 -15.80
CA THR A 326 6.59 -20.55 -16.40
C THR A 326 5.77 -21.81 -16.11
N ALA A 327 6.43 -22.97 -16.02
CA ALA A 327 5.77 -24.25 -15.75
C ALA A 327 5.23 -24.37 -14.30
N ASN A 328 5.71 -23.52 -13.39
CA ASN A 328 5.32 -23.53 -11.98
C ASN A 328 4.39 -22.36 -11.59
N TYR A 329 3.98 -21.53 -12.55
CA TYR A 329 3.01 -20.47 -12.29
C TYR A 329 1.69 -21.07 -11.76
N GLY A 330 1.16 -20.48 -10.69
CA GLY A 330 -0.03 -20.93 -9.97
C GLY A 330 0.21 -22.03 -8.94
N THR A 331 1.45 -22.51 -8.78
CA THR A 331 1.82 -23.33 -7.61
C THR A 331 1.95 -22.45 -6.36
N PRO A 332 1.96 -23.00 -5.13
CA PRO A 332 2.00 -22.19 -3.92
C PRO A 332 3.16 -21.19 -3.91
N PHE A 333 2.87 -19.94 -3.56
CA PHE A 333 3.82 -18.80 -3.59
C PHE A 333 4.37 -18.43 -4.98
N CYS A 334 3.83 -19.01 -6.06
CA CYS A 334 4.25 -18.74 -7.44
C CYS A 334 3.06 -18.21 -8.25
N SER A 335 2.38 -17.20 -7.73
CA SER A 335 1.27 -16.51 -8.40
C SER A 335 1.38 -15.02 -8.17
N TYR A 336 0.88 -14.23 -9.11
CA TYR A 336 0.88 -12.78 -8.98
C TYR A 336 -0.55 -12.30 -8.68
N PRO A 337 -0.81 -11.49 -7.65
CA PRO A 337 -2.14 -10.96 -7.35
C PRO A 337 -2.60 -9.89 -8.36
N TRP A 338 -3.91 -9.80 -8.60
CA TRP A 338 -4.50 -8.90 -9.62
C TRP A 338 -5.70 -8.12 -9.08
N TYR A 339 -6.04 -7.04 -9.80
CA TYR A 339 -7.28 -6.31 -9.62
C TYR A 339 -8.44 -7.03 -10.30
N ALA A 340 -9.58 -7.07 -9.64
CA ALA A 340 -10.81 -7.65 -10.17
C ALA A 340 -12.00 -6.74 -9.88
N PHE A 341 -13.05 -6.79 -10.71
CA PHE A 341 -14.30 -6.11 -10.42
C PHE A 341 -15.30 -7.07 -9.78
N ASN A 342 -15.62 -6.83 -8.51
CA ASN A 342 -16.66 -7.54 -7.79
C ASN A 342 -18.04 -6.92 -8.06
N GLY A 343 -18.92 -7.68 -8.69
CA GLY A 343 -20.26 -7.21 -9.07
C GLY A 343 -21.26 -7.21 -7.91
N THR A 344 -21.00 -8.00 -6.87
CA THR A 344 -21.82 -8.02 -5.64
C THR A 344 -21.53 -6.79 -4.80
N ASP A 345 -20.25 -6.47 -4.62
CA ASP A 345 -19.82 -5.29 -3.89
C ASP A 345 -19.87 -4.01 -4.73
N ASN A 346 -19.95 -4.11 -6.06
CA ASN A 346 -19.81 -3.00 -7.00
C ASN A 346 -18.52 -2.19 -6.71
N ALA A 347 -17.38 -2.88 -6.71
CA ALA A 347 -16.08 -2.34 -6.34
C ALA A 347 -14.95 -3.04 -7.09
N PHE A 348 -13.82 -2.37 -7.26
CA PHE A 348 -12.57 -3.07 -7.55
C PHE A 348 -12.02 -3.68 -6.25
N THR A 349 -11.48 -4.88 -6.35
CA THR A 349 -10.79 -5.60 -5.27
C THR A 349 -9.42 -6.04 -5.76
N TYR A 350 -8.50 -6.32 -4.84
CA TYR A 350 -7.14 -6.77 -5.16
C TYR A 350 -6.82 -8.10 -4.48
N GLY A 351 -6.03 -8.93 -5.17
CA GLY A 351 -5.51 -10.19 -4.64
C GLY A 351 -6.01 -11.44 -5.36
N GLY A 352 -7.09 -11.34 -6.15
CA GLY A 352 -7.66 -12.46 -6.91
C GLY A 352 -9.17 -12.41 -7.07
N ASP A 353 -9.76 -13.55 -7.45
CA ASP A 353 -11.20 -13.68 -7.67
C ASP A 353 -11.96 -14.03 -6.38
N TYR A 354 -12.36 -12.99 -5.65
CA TYR A 354 -13.24 -13.15 -4.48
C TYR A 354 -14.67 -13.56 -4.87
N PRO A 355 -15.46 -14.15 -3.95
CA PRO A 355 -16.87 -14.43 -4.20
C PRO A 355 -17.62 -13.18 -4.69
N GLY A 356 -18.23 -13.28 -5.88
CA GLY A 356 -18.93 -12.16 -6.51
C GLY A 356 -18.13 -11.42 -7.60
N THR A 357 -16.87 -11.82 -7.86
CA THR A 357 -16.11 -11.34 -9.02
C THR A 357 -16.89 -11.59 -10.31
N THR A 358 -17.03 -10.54 -11.11
CA THR A 358 -17.70 -10.56 -12.42
C THR A 358 -16.77 -10.23 -13.58
N LYS A 359 -15.62 -9.61 -13.30
CA LYS A 359 -14.52 -9.42 -14.24
C LYS A 359 -13.19 -9.57 -13.52
N ASP A 360 -12.31 -10.40 -14.06
CA ASP A 360 -10.94 -10.63 -13.57
C ASP A 360 -9.88 -9.97 -14.46
N PHE A 361 -10.30 -9.34 -15.56
CA PHE A 361 -9.46 -8.62 -16.53
C PHE A 361 -8.30 -9.43 -17.14
N GLY A 362 -8.39 -10.76 -17.14
CA GLY A 362 -7.28 -11.61 -17.56
C GLY A 362 -6.29 -11.91 -16.44
N GLN A 363 -6.67 -11.65 -15.19
CA GLN A 363 -5.90 -11.95 -13.98
C GLN A 363 -4.55 -11.24 -14.03
N ALA A 364 -3.47 -11.90 -13.62
CA ALA A 364 -2.12 -11.33 -13.70
C ALA A 364 -1.64 -10.97 -15.11
N ASP A 365 -2.34 -11.39 -16.19
CA ASP A 365 -2.02 -10.94 -17.55
C ASP A 365 -2.56 -9.52 -17.84
N GLU A 366 -3.23 -8.87 -16.88
CA GLU A 366 -3.56 -7.44 -16.96
C GLU A 366 -2.30 -6.55 -16.87
N PHE A 367 -1.25 -7.03 -16.21
CA PHE A 367 0.04 -6.34 -16.14
C PHE A 367 0.90 -6.66 -17.36
N GLN A 368 1.47 -5.64 -17.99
CA GLN A 368 2.35 -5.84 -19.14
C GLN A 368 3.67 -6.48 -18.69
N GLN A 369 4.07 -7.56 -19.35
CA GLN A 369 5.26 -8.34 -18.95
C GLN A 369 6.57 -7.78 -19.52
N GLN A 370 6.51 -6.66 -20.25
CA GLN A 370 7.64 -6.04 -20.94
C GLN A 370 7.50 -4.53 -20.94
N GLU A 371 8.65 -3.85 -20.86
CA GLU A 371 8.78 -2.41 -20.94
C GLU A 371 8.63 -1.89 -22.38
N ASN A 372 7.39 -1.83 -22.86
CA ASN A 372 7.07 -1.43 -24.24
C ASN A 372 6.65 0.03 -24.38
N CYS A 373 6.58 0.77 -23.27
CA CYS A 373 6.32 2.20 -23.25
C CYS A 373 7.62 2.97 -23.07
N ALA A 374 7.57 4.27 -23.36
CA ALA A 374 8.71 5.16 -23.16
C ALA A 374 8.33 6.22 -22.12
N SER A 375 9.23 6.48 -21.17
CA SER A 375 9.10 7.55 -20.20
C SER A 375 8.86 8.88 -20.91
N PRO A 376 7.85 9.66 -20.49
CA PRO A 376 7.62 10.99 -21.05
C PRO A 376 8.75 11.97 -20.72
N ALA A 377 9.58 11.68 -19.71
CA ALA A 377 10.63 12.58 -19.25
C ALA A 377 11.91 12.47 -20.09
N ASP A 378 12.37 11.26 -20.38
CA ASP A 378 13.66 11.01 -21.04
C ASP A 378 13.63 9.89 -22.11
N GLY A 379 12.48 9.24 -22.29
CA GLY A 379 12.31 8.16 -23.25
C GLY A 379 12.84 6.79 -22.80
N SER A 380 13.21 6.62 -21.53
CA SER A 380 13.60 5.30 -20.99
C SER A 380 12.46 4.28 -21.11
N PRO A 381 12.76 2.97 -21.24
CA PRO A 381 11.72 1.94 -21.27
C PRO A 381 10.88 1.93 -19.99
N GLN A 382 9.57 1.72 -20.13
CA GLN A 382 8.61 1.62 -19.03
C GLN A 382 7.57 0.53 -19.32
N TYR A 383 7.04 -0.07 -18.26
CA TYR A 383 5.84 -0.91 -18.33
C TYR A 383 4.62 -0.08 -18.72
N CYS A 384 3.89 -0.53 -19.73
CA CYS A 384 2.68 0.16 -20.15
C CYS A 384 1.50 -0.19 -19.25
N SER A 385 0.67 0.79 -18.93
CA SER A 385 -0.61 0.55 -18.27
C SER A 385 -1.64 -0.10 -19.19
N THR A 386 -2.37 -1.07 -18.66
CA THR A 386 -3.49 -1.74 -19.34
C THR A 386 -4.80 -1.10 -18.89
N VAL A 387 -5.60 -0.59 -19.83
CA VAL A 387 -6.94 -0.07 -19.51
C VAL A 387 -7.90 -1.22 -19.23
N LEU A 388 -8.48 -1.25 -18.03
CA LEU A 388 -9.44 -2.25 -17.57
C LEU A 388 -10.83 -1.95 -18.18
N ARG A 389 -11.42 -2.92 -18.90
CA ARG A 389 -12.66 -2.73 -19.69
C ARG A 389 -13.87 -3.53 -19.22
#